data_AF-A0A256YD31-F1
#
_entry.id   AF-A0A256YD31-F1
#
_cell.length_a   1.000
_cell.length_b   1.000
_cell.length_c   1.000
_cell.angle_alpha   90.00
_cell.angle_beta   90.00
_cell.angle_gamma   90.00
#
_symmetry.space_group_name_H-M   'P 1'
#
loop_
_entity.id
_entity.type
_entity.pdbx_description
1 polymer ?
#
loop_
_entity_poly.entity_id
_entity_poly.type
_entity_poly.pdbx_seq_one_letter_code
_entity_poly.pdbx_strand_id
1 'polypeptide(L)'
;MSEEILLKEFVEKVKAKEIKAIWMIKHEKEYLMVLLVDDFKAKGKKIKEIKVKALKLANKILKEHNIVLHPEIVFVSDFYNKIIQNKIDIFLEIKKAVCLYDTGFFMPIKALLNKGEIKGTKEALFKLVLEVRKNMKEIKEIKLDVLSALYSAVIDAAESALMTKGIGFFIPREIPKLLEKEFFRKKLISKKTLRAFQAIYDTYKAYEHGKISEINGKELDRLIKKADSFITEMQDLASEAMEEVRKSTFQKK
;
A
#
# COMPACT_ATOMS: atom_id res chain seq x y z
N MET A 1 -36.40 2.75 -26.66
CA MET A 1 -35.85 1.89 -25.59
C MET A 1 -34.34 1.96 -25.67
N SER A 2 -33.62 2.24 -24.59
CA SER A 2 -32.15 2.31 -24.65
C SER A 2 -31.55 0.90 -24.80
N GLU A 3 -30.39 0.79 -25.47
CA GLU A 3 -29.68 -0.49 -25.70
C GLU A 3 -29.47 -1.27 -24.39
N GLU A 4 -29.21 -0.56 -23.29
CA GLU A 4 -29.01 -1.15 -21.97
C GLU A 4 -30.26 -1.87 -21.43
N ILE A 5 -31.46 -1.36 -21.72
CA ILE A 5 -32.72 -1.99 -21.29
C ILE A 5 -32.94 -3.31 -22.06
N LEU A 6 -32.63 -3.32 -23.36
CA LEU A 6 -32.74 -4.52 -24.21
C LEU A 6 -31.79 -5.63 -23.75
N LEU A 7 -30.56 -5.27 -23.37
CA LEU A 7 -29.58 -6.21 -22.86
C LEU A 7 -29.99 -6.80 -21.50
N LYS A 8 -30.57 -5.99 -20.61
CA LYS A 8 -31.16 -6.47 -19.35
C LYS A 8 -32.33 -7.42 -19.59
N GLU A 9 -33.21 -7.09 -20.53
CA GLU A 9 -34.33 -7.96 -20.90
C GLU A 9 -33.85 -9.30 -21.47
N PHE A 10 -32.81 -9.30 -22.32
CA PHE A 10 -32.19 -10.51 -22.83
C PHE A 10 -31.68 -11.38 -21.67
N VAL A 11 -30.93 -10.80 -20.74
CA VAL A 11 -30.37 -11.49 -19.57
C VAL A 11 -31.48 -12.12 -18.74
N GLU A 12 -32.50 -11.35 -18.34
CA GLU A 12 -33.62 -11.85 -17.53
C GLU A 12 -34.35 -13.01 -18.22
N LYS A 13 -34.54 -12.91 -19.54
CA LYS A 13 -35.20 -13.98 -20.29
C LYS A 13 -34.33 -15.21 -20.46
N VAL A 14 -33.01 -15.09 -20.60
CA VAL A 14 -32.10 -16.22 -20.84
C VAL A 14 -31.66 -16.90 -19.55
N LYS A 15 -31.60 -16.16 -18.43
CA LYS A 15 -31.11 -16.61 -17.14
C LYS A 15 -31.70 -17.96 -16.74
N ALA A 16 -30.82 -18.82 -16.26
CA ALA A 16 -31.10 -20.18 -15.81
C ALA A 16 -30.13 -20.54 -14.69
N LYS A 17 -30.48 -21.53 -13.87
CA LYS A 17 -29.66 -21.98 -12.72
C LYS A 17 -28.26 -22.45 -13.14
N GLU A 18 -28.16 -22.98 -14.36
CA GLU A 18 -26.94 -23.48 -14.98
C GLU A 18 -26.03 -22.35 -15.47
N ILE A 19 -26.57 -21.15 -15.74
CA ILE A 19 -25.78 -19.99 -16.16
C ILE A 19 -25.20 -19.31 -14.92
N LYS A 20 -23.86 -19.18 -14.89
CA LYS A 20 -23.11 -18.57 -13.78
C LYS A 20 -22.75 -17.12 -14.02
N ALA A 21 -22.53 -16.76 -15.28
CA ALA A 21 -22.30 -15.39 -15.66
C ALA A 21 -22.75 -15.14 -17.10
N ILE A 22 -23.11 -13.89 -17.38
CA ILE A 22 -23.32 -13.37 -18.72
C ILE A 22 -22.54 -12.07 -18.83
N TRP A 23 -21.68 -11.98 -19.82
CA TRP A 23 -21.01 -10.73 -20.16
C TRP A 23 -21.11 -10.46 -21.65
N MET A 24 -20.88 -9.21 -22.02
CA MET A 24 -20.88 -8.78 -23.40
C MET A 24 -19.56 -8.15 -23.80
N ILE A 25 -19.14 -8.34 -25.04
CA ILE A 25 -18.04 -7.57 -25.64
C ILE A 25 -18.60 -6.87 -26.88
N LYS A 26 -18.44 -5.55 -26.93
CA LYS A 26 -18.88 -4.73 -28.06
C LYS A 26 -17.82 -4.77 -29.16
N HIS A 27 -18.24 -5.11 -30.37
CA HIS A 27 -17.46 -5.05 -31.61
C HIS A 27 -18.19 -4.14 -32.60
N GLU A 28 -17.81 -2.86 -32.63
CA GLU A 28 -18.46 -1.83 -33.46
C GLU A 28 -19.98 -1.75 -33.22
N LYS A 29 -20.78 -2.34 -34.11
CA LYS A 29 -22.26 -2.38 -34.06
C LYS A 29 -22.82 -3.74 -33.63
N GLU A 30 -21.95 -4.69 -33.30
CA GLU A 30 -22.31 -6.05 -32.90
C GLU A 30 -21.89 -6.32 -31.46
N TYR A 31 -22.59 -7.24 -30.80
CA TYR A 31 -22.31 -7.64 -29.43
C TYR A 31 -22.11 -9.14 -29.34
N LEU A 32 -20.91 -9.56 -28.94
CA LEU A 32 -20.66 -10.92 -28.51
C LEU A 32 -21.21 -11.09 -27.10
N MET A 33 -22.15 -12.01 -26.92
CA MET A 33 -22.82 -12.30 -25.65
C MET A 33 -22.34 -13.65 -25.15
N VAL A 34 -21.49 -13.67 -24.13
CA VAL A 34 -20.98 -14.94 -23.60
C VAL A 34 -21.83 -15.39 -22.42
N LEU A 35 -22.35 -16.60 -22.51
CA LEU A 35 -23.12 -17.27 -21.46
C LEU A 35 -22.23 -18.35 -20.84
N LEU A 36 -21.76 -18.10 -19.62
CA LEU A 36 -20.96 -19.06 -18.88
C LEU A 36 -21.87 -20.11 -18.24
N VAL A 37 -21.80 -21.34 -18.72
CA VAL A 37 -22.66 -22.45 -18.29
C VAL A 37 -21.86 -23.46 -17.48
N ASP A 38 -22.39 -23.84 -16.32
CA ASP A 38 -21.84 -24.85 -15.43
C ASP A 38 -22.06 -26.26 -15.99
N ASP A 39 -21.04 -26.74 -16.69
CA ASP A 39 -20.98 -28.05 -17.33
C ASP A 39 -20.75 -29.21 -16.34
N PHE A 40 -20.38 -28.93 -15.08
CA PHE A 40 -20.29 -29.96 -14.04
C PHE A 40 -21.66 -30.44 -13.58
N LYS A 41 -22.69 -29.59 -13.68
CA LYS A 41 -24.07 -29.90 -13.25
C LYS A 41 -25.07 -29.97 -14.40
N ALA A 42 -24.85 -29.22 -15.49
CA ALA A 42 -25.79 -29.16 -16.59
C ALA A 42 -25.74 -30.43 -17.47
N LYS A 43 -26.90 -31.02 -17.75
CA LYS A 43 -27.02 -32.12 -18.72
C LYS A 43 -27.05 -31.57 -20.15
N GLY A 44 -26.56 -32.34 -21.13
CA GLY A 44 -26.48 -31.91 -22.54
C GLY A 44 -27.82 -31.42 -23.15
N LYS A 45 -28.96 -32.01 -22.76
CA LYS A 45 -30.29 -31.51 -23.17
C LYS A 45 -30.54 -30.07 -22.73
N LYS A 46 -30.17 -29.73 -21.50
CA LYS A 46 -30.37 -28.40 -20.91
C LYS A 46 -29.50 -27.34 -21.59
N ILE A 47 -28.25 -27.69 -21.91
CA ILE A 47 -27.33 -26.83 -22.64
C ILE A 47 -27.89 -26.50 -24.03
N LYS A 48 -28.45 -27.50 -24.73
CA LYS A 48 -29.13 -27.29 -26.02
C LYS A 48 -30.35 -26.36 -25.90
N GLU A 49 -31.17 -26.53 -24.86
CA GLU A 49 -32.30 -25.65 -24.58
C GLU A 49 -31.86 -24.19 -24.37
N ILE A 50 -30.80 -23.97 -23.58
CA ILE A 50 -30.23 -22.63 -23.35
C ILE A 50 -29.75 -22.02 -24.67
N LYS A 51 -29.01 -22.78 -25.48
CA LYS A 51 -28.49 -22.31 -26.78
C LYS A 51 -29.63 -21.88 -27.71
N VAL A 52 -30.65 -22.72 -27.87
CA VAL A 52 -31.80 -22.43 -28.73
C VAL A 52 -32.56 -21.21 -28.23
N LYS A 53 -32.74 -21.08 -26.91
CA LYS A 53 -33.43 -19.94 -26.30
C LYS A 53 -32.68 -18.63 -26.54
N ALA A 54 -31.36 -18.62 -26.33
CA ALA A 54 -30.52 -17.45 -26.55
C ALA A 54 -30.54 -17.01 -28.03
N LEU A 55 -30.41 -17.95 -28.97
CA LEU A 55 -30.47 -17.65 -30.41
C LEU A 55 -31.83 -17.10 -30.86
N LYS A 56 -32.94 -17.65 -30.34
CA LYS A 56 -34.29 -17.12 -30.62
C LYS A 56 -34.45 -15.68 -30.16
N LEU A 57 -33.95 -15.34 -28.98
CA LEU A 57 -34.01 -13.99 -28.43
C LEU A 57 -33.09 -13.02 -29.18
N ALA A 58 -31.88 -13.45 -29.54
CA ALA A 58 -30.98 -12.67 -30.38
C ALA A 58 -31.62 -12.31 -31.73
N ASN A 59 -32.24 -13.29 -32.40
CA ASN A 59 -32.96 -13.07 -33.66
C ASN A 59 -34.17 -12.13 -33.52
N LYS A 60 -34.86 -12.18 -32.38
CA LYS A 60 -35.97 -11.26 -32.09
C LYS A 60 -35.45 -9.82 -31.97
N ILE A 61 -34.39 -9.62 -31.18
CA ILE A 61 -33.78 -8.30 -30.97
C ILE A 61 -33.22 -7.73 -32.28
N LEU A 62 -32.64 -8.59 -33.14
CA LEU A 62 -32.20 -8.18 -34.47
C LEU A 62 -33.35 -7.65 -35.32
N LYS A 63 -34.49 -8.34 -35.35
CA LYS A 63 -35.66 -7.93 -36.15
C LYS A 63 -36.32 -6.64 -35.64
N GLU A 64 -36.41 -6.47 -34.32
CA GLU A 64 -37.15 -5.36 -33.72
C GLU A 64 -36.29 -4.10 -33.57
N HIS A 65 -34.97 -4.26 -33.39
CA HIS A 65 -34.09 -3.16 -33.01
C HIS A 65 -32.83 -3.02 -33.89
N ASN A 66 -32.65 -3.90 -34.88
CA ASN A 66 -31.49 -3.91 -35.78
C ASN A 66 -30.14 -3.99 -35.03
N ILE A 67 -30.12 -4.69 -33.88
CA ILE A 67 -28.93 -4.94 -33.07
C ILE A 67 -28.52 -6.40 -33.25
N VAL A 68 -27.28 -6.64 -33.65
CA VAL A 68 -26.74 -7.99 -33.85
C VAL A 68 -26.15 -8.49 -32.53
N LEU A 69 -26.76 -9.53 -31.97
CA LEU A 69 -26.25 -10.25 -30.80
C LEU A 69 -25.75 -11.63 -31.23
N HIS A 70 -24.51 -11.97 -30.87
CA HIS A 70 -23.91 -13.28 -31.09
C HIS A 70 -23.82 -14.02 -29.75
N PRO A 71 -24.83 -14.81 -29.36
CA PRO A 71 -24.77 -15.58 -28.12
C PRO A 71 -23.86 -16.81 -28.26
N GLU A 72 -22.82 -16.86 -27.44
CA GLU A 72 -21.89 -17.98 -27.33
C GLU A 72 -22.02 -18.65 -25.96
N ILE A 73 -21.98 -19.98 -25.94
CA ILE A 73 -21.92 -20.74 -24.69
C ILE A 73 -20.47 -21.09 -24.43
N VAL A 74 -19.97 -20.69 -23.27
CA VAL A 74 -18.66 -21.08 -22.75
C VAL A 74 -18.89 -21.91 -21.49
N PHE A 75 -18.14 -23.00 -21.35
CA PHE A 75 -18.23 -23.84 -20.17
C PHE A 75 -17.36 -23.33 -19.02
N VAL A 76 -17.79 -23.56 -17.79
CA VAL A 76 -17.03 -23.18 -16.59
C VAL A 76 -15.67 -23.88 -16.58
N SER A 77 -15.62 -25.16 -16.93
CA SER A 77 -14.37 -25.91 -17.06
C SER A 77 -13.40 -25.26 -18.06
N ASP A 78 -13.86 -24.94 -19.27
CA ASP A 78 -13.06 -24.32 -20.32
C ASP A 78 -12.59 -22.92 -19.93
N PHE A 79 -13.47 -22.10 -19.34
CA PHE A 79 -13.15 -20.76 -18.87
C PHE A 79 -12.00 -20.78 -17.86
N TYR A 80 -12.10 -21.62 -16.82
CA TYR A 80 -11.02 -21.75 -15.84
C TYR A 80 -9.78 -22.40 -16.42
N ASN A 81 -9.91 -23.38 -17.31
CA ASN A 81 -8.76 -23.98 -18.00
C ASN A 81 -7.96 -22.93 -18.78
N LYS A 82 -8.62 -22.01 -19.49
CA LYS A 82 -7.94 -20.90 -20.19
C LYS A 82 -7.20 -19.97 -19.22
N ILE A 83 -7.81 -19.66 -18.06
CA ILE A 83 -7.19 -18.83 -17.02
C ILE A 83 -5.99 -19.52 -16.39
N ILE A 84 -6.13 -20.80 -16.01
CA ILE A 84 -5.06 -21.61 -15.40
C ILE A 84 -3.88 -21.77 -16.37
N GLN A 85 -4.16 -21.97 -17.66
CA GLN A 85 -3.14 -22.03 -18.71
C GLN A 85 -2.57 -20.65 -19.08
N ASN A 86 -3.02 -19.58 -18.41
CA ASN A 86 -2.57 -18.21 -18.61
C ASN A 86 -2.68 -17.75 -20.08
N LYS A 87 -3.76 -18.11 -20.77
CA LYS A 87 -3.94 -17.71 -22.17
C LYS A 87 -4.23 -16.21 -22.27
N ILE A 88 -3.54 -15.52 -23.17
CA ILE A 88 -3.60 -14.04 -23.24
C ILE A 88 -4.96 -13.55 -23.76
N ASP A 89 -5.57 -14.29 -24.68
CA ASP A 89 -6.87 -13.98 -25.30
C ASP A 89 -7.98 -13.84 -24.26
N ILE A 90 -8.08 -14.76 -23.29
CA ILE A 90 -9.12 -14.72 -22.27
C ILE A 90 -9.00 -13.48 -21.37
N PHE A 91 -7.79 -13.02 -21.05
CA PHE A 91 -7.61 -11.80 -20.25
C PHE A 91 -7.96 -10.54 -21.05
N LEU A 92 -7.64 -10.50 -22.35
CA LEU A 92 -8.05 -9.40 -23.22
C LEU A 92 -9.58 -9.33 -23.33
N GLU A 93 -10.24 -10.48 -23.40
CA GLU A 93 -11.69 -10.60 -23.40
C GLU A 93 -12.29 -10.08 -22.08
N ILE A 94 -11.88 -10.66 -20.94
CA ILE A 94 -12.37 -10.29 -19.59
C ILE A 94 -12.21 -8.79 -19.34
N LYS A 95 -11.10 -8.19 -19.81
CA LYS A 95 -10.83 -6.75 -19.66
C LYS A 95 -11.85 -5.89 -20.40
N LYS A 96 -12.15 -6.23 -21.66
CA LYS A 96 -13.09 -5.49 -22.52
C LYS A 96 -14.55 -5.77 -22.18
N ALA A 97 -14.84 -6.93 -21.62
CA ALA A 97 -16.18 -7.40 -21.38
C ALA A 97 -16.94 -6.55 -20.35
N VAL A 98 -18.21 -6.27 -20.59
CA VAL A 98 -19.13 -5.67 -19.62
C VAL A 98 -19.96 -6.79 -19.01
N CYS A 99 -19.87 -6.97 -17.69
CA CYS A 99 -20.64 -7.99 -16.99
C CYS A 99 -22.10 -7.54 -16.88
N LEU A 100 -23.02 -8.40 -17.30
CA LEU A 100 -24.45 -8.15 -17.25
C LEU A 100 -25.14 -9.00 -16.18
N TYR A 101 -24.57 -10.16 -15.86
CA TYR A 101 -25.01 -11.05 -14.79
C TYR A 101 -23.83 -11.86 -14.29
N ASP A 102 -23.73 -12.08 -12.98
CA ASP A 102 -22.71 -12.96 -12.40
C ASP A 102 -23.17 -13.50 -11.05
N THR A 103 -22.87 -14.77 -10.79
CA THR A 103 -23.06 -15.45 -9.50
C THR A 103 -21.75 -15.60 -8.74
N GLY A 104 -20.70 -14.85 -9.11
CA GLY A 104 -19.38 -14.85 -8.48
C GLY A 104 -18.29 -15.60 -9.25
N PHE A 105 -18.50 -15.92 -10.52
CA PHE A 105 -17.52 -16.65 -11.35
C PHE A 105 -16.68 -15.69 -12.20
N PHE A 106 -17.27 -14.60 -12.67
CA PHE A 106 -16.63 -13.69 -13.63
C PHE A 106 -16.07 -12.42 -12.98
N MET A 107 -16.87 -11.73 -12.16
CA MET A 107 -16.49 -10.45 -11.57
C MET A 107 -15.25 -10.53 -10.67
N PRO A 108 -15.08 -11.59 -9.84
CA PRO A 108 -13.87 -11.73 -9.04
C PRO A 108 -12.61 -11.85 -9.90
N ILE A 109 -12.65 -12.63 -10.98
CA ILE A 109 -11.52 -12.77 -11.91
C ILE A 109 -11.22 -11.44 -12.60
N LYS A 110 -12.26 -10.72 -13.05
CA LYS A 110 -12.07 -9.40 -13.66
C LYS A 110 -11.46 -8.40 -12.68
N ALA A 111 -11.88 -8.41 -11.42
CA ALA A 111 -11.32 -7.56 -10.38
C ALA A 111 -9.84 -7.89 -10.11
N LEU A 112 -9.49 -9.18 -10.03
CA LEU A 112 -8.10 -9.63 -9.85
C LEU A 112 -7.22 -9.25 -11.04
N LEU A 113 -7.73 -9.39 -12.27
CA LEU A 113 -7.02 -8.97 -13.47
C LEU A 113 -6.72 -7.46 -13.45
N ASN A 114 -7.74 -6.63 -13.17
CA ASN A 114 -7.58 -5.18 -13.11
C ASN A 114 -6.62 -4.72 -12.00
N LYS A 115 -6.56 -5.47 -10.89
CA LYS A 115 -5.59 -5.25 -9.80
C LYS A 115 -4.18 -5.75 -10.14
N GLY A 116 -3.97 -6.43 -11.27
CA GLY A 116 -2.68 -7.03 -11.61
C GLY A 116 -2.30 -8.22 -10.72
N GLU A 117 -3.27 -8.92 -10.12
CA GLU A 117 -2.99 -10.10 -9.28
C GLU A 117 -2.75 -11.37 -10.11
N ILE A 118 -3.14 -11.38 -11.38
CA ILE A 118 -2.94 -12.51 -12.28
C ILE A 118 -1.56 -12.41 -12.93
N LYS A 119 -0.65 -13.31 -12.55
CA LYS A 119 0.74 -13.32 -13.01
C LYS A 119 0.86 -13.44 -14.54
N GLY A 120 1.84 -12.76 -15.13
CA GLY A 120 2.10 -12.79 -16.57
C GLY A 120 1.22 -11.84 -17.40
N THR A 121 0.29 -11.12 -16.77
CA THR A 121 -0.49 -10.06 -17.42
C THR A 121 0.28 -8.73 -17.43
N LYS A 122 -0.11 -7.80 -18.32
CA LYS A 122 0.50 -6.47 -18.40
C LYS A 122 0.25 -5.67 -17.12
N GLU A 123 -0.91 -5.88 -16.51
CA GLU A 123 -1.34 -5.28 -15.25
C GLU A 123 -0.45 -5.72 -14.10
N ALA A 124 -0.13 -7.02 -14.01
CA ALA A 124 0.81 -7.53 -13.02
C ALA A 124 2.22 -6.95 -13.19
N LEU A 125 2.69 -6.82 -14.43
CA LEU A 125 3.99 -6.17 -14.71
C LEU A 125 3.98 -4.69 -14.32
N PHE A 126 2.90 -3.98 -14.65
CA PHE A 126 2.75 -2.57 -14.30
C PHE A 126 2.68 -2.37 -12.78
N LYS A 127 1.92 -3.21 -12.07
CA LYS A 127 1.87 -3.23 -10.60
C LYS A 127 3.26 -3.43 -10.00
N LEU A 128 4.02 -4.40 -10.49
CA LEU A 128 5.39 -4.65 -10.03
C LEU A 128 6.30 -3.42 -10.21
N VAL A 129 6.21 -2.74 -11.37
CA VAL A 129 6.98 -1.51 -11.62
C VAL A 129 6.61 -0.39 -10.65
N LEU A 130 5.32 -0.23 -10.35
CA LEU A 130 4.86 0.76 -9.36
C LEU A 130 5.31 0.42 -7.95
N GLU A 131 5.25 -0.85 -7.56
CA GLU A 131 5.71 -1.34 -6.26
C GLU A 131 7.21 -1.07 -6.06
N VAL A 132 8.05 -1.38 -7.05
CA VAL A 132 9.49 -1.07 -6.98
C VAL A 132 9.74 0.41 -6.74
N ARG A 133 9.02 1.30 -7.45
CA ARG A 133 9.13 2.74 -7.26
C ARG A 133 8.67 3.18 -5.87
N LYS A 134 7.57 2.59 -5.38
CA LYS A 134 7.05 2.85 -4.03
C LYS A 134 8.09 2.46 -2.97
N ASN A 135 8.69 1.28 -3.08
CA ASN A 135 9.72 0.81 -2.14
C ASN A 135 10.91 1.78 -2.10
N MET A 136 11.32 2.31 -3.25
CA MET A 136 12.40 3.32 -3.28
C MET A 136 12.02 4.64 -2.60
N LYS A 137 10.76 5.06 -2.66
CA LYS A 137 10.26 6.24 -1.93
C LYS A 137 10.22 5.97 -0.43
N GLU A 138 9.75 4.80 -0.03
CA GLU A 138 9.66 4.36 1.37
C GLU A 138 11.04 4.34 2.04
N ILE A 139 12.09 3.90 1.35
CA ILE A 139 13.48 4.00 1.86
C ILE A 139 13.86 5.45 2.20
N LYS A 140 13.38 6.44 1.45
CA LYS A 140 13.64 7.85 1.75
C LYS A 140 12.90 8.32 2.99
N GLU A 141 11.66 7.87 3.17
CA GLU A 141 10.81 8.18 4.32
C GLU A 141 11.41 7.56 5.60
N ILE A 142 11.82 6.28 5.55
CA ILE A 142 12.48 5.59 6.68
C ILE A 142 13.72 6.35 7.17
N LYS A 143 14.55 6.91 6.26
CA LYS A 143 15.71 7.71 6.67
C LYS A 143 15.33 8.95 7.48
N LEU A 144 14.18 9.57 7.17
CA LEU A 144 13.65 10.72 7.91
C LEU A 144 13.08 10.29 9.26
N ASP A 145 12.44 9.12 9.32
CA ASP A 145 11.96 8.54 10.58
C ASP A 145 13.14 8.26 11.53
N VAL A 146 14.24 7.69 11.02
CA VAL A 146 15.47 7.51 11.80
C VAL A 146 16.02 8.85 12.28
N LEU A 147 16.05 9.89 11.44
CA LEU A 147 16.46 11.23 11.86
C LEU A 147 15.58 11.77 12.99
N SER A 148 14.26 11.56 12.91
CA SER A 148 13.32 11.96 13.95
C SER A 148 13.55 11.21 15.26
N ALA A 149 13.80 9.91 15.20
CA ALA A 149 14.12 9.11 16.38
C ALA A 149 15.43 9.55 17.04
N LEU A 150 16.46 9.86 16.24
CA LEU A 150 17.74 10.41 16.74
C LEU A 150 17.55 11.75 17.43
N TYR A 151 16.73 12.64 16.86
CA TYR A 151 16.41 13.93 17.47
C TYR A 151 15.78 13.73 18.86
N SER A 152 14.72 12.92 18.95
CA SER A 152 14.05 12.66 20.23
C SER A 152 15.01 12.06 21.25
N ALA A 153 15.77 11.03 20.88
CA ALA A 153 16.70 10.37 21.80
C ALA A 153 17.77 11.33 22.36
N VAL A 154 18.28 12.24 21.53
CA VAL A 154 19.29 13.22 21.94
C VAL A 154 18.69 14.34 22.81
N ILE A 155 17.46 14.76 22.54
CA ILE A 155 16.72 15.68 23.41
C ILE A 155 16.49 15.03 24.78
N ASP A 156 15.89 13.84 24.81
CA ASP A 156 15.55 13.14 26.07
C ASP A 156 16.80 12.86 26.92
N ALA A 157 17.91 12.47 26.30
CA ALA A 157 19.18 12.26 26.99
C ALA A 157 19.71 13.57 27.60
N ALA A 158 19.67 14.67 26.85
CA ALA A 158 20.10 15.98 27.34
C ALA A 158 19.22 16.47 28.50
N GLU A 159 17.90 16.33 28.37
CA GLU A 159 16.94 16.71 29.41
C GLU A 159 17.15 15.89 30.69
N SER A 160 17.31 14.57 30.56
CA SER A 160 17.60 13.67 31.68
C SER A 160 18.85 14.10 32.46
N ALA A 161 19.94 14.39 31.76
CA ALA A 161 21.16 14.89 32.39
C ALA A 161 20.91 16.24 33.09
N LEU A 162 20.26 17.20 32.43
CA LEU A 162 19.97 18.52 32.99
C LEU A 162 19.03 18.48 34.20
N MET A 163 18.08 17.56 34.24
CA MET A 163 17.20 17.33 35.40
C MET A 163 17.99 16.99 36.66
N THR A 164 19.12 16.29 36.54
CA THR A 164 19.99 16.01 37.70
C THR A 164 20.63 17.27 38.29
N LYS A 165 20.64 18.39 37.55
CA LYS A 165 21.09 19.69 38.04
C LYS A 165 19.93 20.57 38.55
N GLY A 166 18.75 19.98 38.72
CA GLY A 166 17.55 20.67 39.21
C GLY A 166 16.90 21.59 38.17
N ILE A 167 17.24 21.42 36.88
CA ILE A 167 16.65 22.19 35.77
C ILE A 167 15.55 21.33 35.16
N GLY A 168 14.34 21.88 35.00
CA GLY A 168 13.23 21.20 34.34
C GLY A 168 12.48 22.13 33.40
N PHE A 169 11.52 21.58 32.65
CA PHE A 169 10.70 22.29 31.65
C PHE A 169 11.55 22.96 30.56
N PHE A 170 12.04 22.16 29.62
CA PHE A 170 12.97 22.62 28.60
C PHE A 170 12.27 23.10 27.34
N ILE A 171 12.81 24.17 26.75
CA ILE A 171 12.57 24.50 25.36
C ILE A 171 13.73 23.89 24.57
N PRO A 172 13.49 23.01 23.57
CA PRO A 172 14.57 22.32 22.84
C PRO A 172 15.68 23.24 22.29
N ARG A 173 15.33 24.47 21.91
CA ARG A 173 16.28 25.48 21.41
C ARG A 173 17.25 26.01 22.48
N GLU A 174 16.89 25.92 23.75
CA GLU A 174 17.68 26.42 24.88
C GLU A 174 18.64 25.36 25.44
N ILE A 175 18.37 24.07 25.19
CA ILE A 175 19.19 22.94 25.65
C ILE A 175 20.68 23.12 25.35
N PRO A 176 21.13 23.54 24.15
CA PRO A 176 22.56 23.75 23.90
C PRO A 176 23.22 24.72 24.89
N LYS A 177 22.54 25.83 25.22
CA LYS A 177 23.06 26.83 26.17
C LYS A 177 23.12 26.28 27.59
N LEU A 178 22.13 25.49 27.98
CA LEU A 178 22.06 24.85 29.29
C LEU A 178 23.16 23.79 29.42
N LEU A 179 23.36 22.93 28.41
CA LEU A 179 24.45 21.96 28.37
C LEU A 179 25.81 22.64 28.46
N GLU A 180 25.99 23.77 27.77
CA GLU A 180 27.23 24.54 27.84
C GLU A 180 27.50 25.05 29.26
N LYS A 181 26.49 25.67 29.88
CA LYS A 181 26.59 26.29 31.20
C LYS A 181 26.81 25.25 32.30
N GLU A 182 26.03 24.17 32.30
CA GLU A 182 25.98 23.24 33.42
C GLU A 182 26.99 22.10 33.34
N PHE A 183 27.41 21.71 32.13
CA PHE A 183 28.34 20.60 31.94
C PHE A 183 29.66 21.04 31.29
N PHE A 184 29.63 21.72 30.15
CA PHE A 184 30.87 22.03 29.42
C PHE A 184 31.78 23.01 30.16
N ARG A 185 31.26 24.13 30.68
CA ARG A 185 32.07 25.09 31.46
C ARG A 185 32.63 24.49 32.74
N LYS A 186 31.93 23.49 33.29
CA LYS A 186 32.38 22.69 34.45
C LYS A 186 33.29 21.53 34.05
N LYS A 187 33.65 21.41 32.76
CA LYS A 187 34.51 20.37 32.17
C LYS A 187 33.98 18.94 32.35
N LEU A 188 32.66 18.79 32.52
CA LEU A 188 31.99 17.49 32.64
C LEU A 188 31.71 16.84 31.28
N ILE A 189 31.68 17.65 30.21
CA ILE A 189 31.60 17.16 28.83
C ILE A 189 32.59 17.87 27.93
N SER A 190 32.87 17.25 26.78
CA SER A 190 33.72 17.83 25.76
C SER A 190 32.99 18.81 24.84
N LYS A 191 33.75 19.67 24.13
CA LYS A 191 33.20 20.51 23.05
C LYS A 191 32.65 19.67 21.88
N LYS A 192 33.17 18.45 21.69
CA LYS A 192 32.72 17.51 20.66
C LYS A 192 31.28 17.05 20.95
N THR A 193 30.95 16.84 22.22
CA THR A 193 29.62 16.47 22.73
C THR A 193 28.58 17.53 22.40
N LEU A 194 28.87 18.81 22.72
CA LEU A 194 27.97 19.93 22.35
C LEU A 194 27.77 20.03 20.84
N ARG A 195 28.83 19.84 20.05
CA ARG A 195 28.74 19.84 18.58
C ARG A 195 27.94 18.66 18.05
N ALA A 196 27.95 17.51 18.73
CA ALA A 196 27.15 16.36 18.36
C ALA A 196 25.65 16.66 18.50
N PHE A 197 25.24 17.19 19.66
CA PHE A 197 23.87 17.66 19.90
C PHE A 197 23.44 18.68 18.83
N GLN A 198 24.23 19.74 18.65
CA GLN A 198 23.89 20.83 17.73
C GLN A 198 23.72 20.35 16.29
N ALA A 199 24.60 19.44 15.82
CA ALA A 199 24.50 18.90 14.48
C ALA A 199 23.19 18.12 14.25
N ILE A 200 22.74 17.34 15.23
CA ILE A 200 21.51 16.54 15.13
C ILE A 200 20.29 17.47 15.22
N TYR A 201 20.29 18.39 16.18
CA TYR A 201 19.24 19.40 16.35
C TYR A 201 19.05 20.22 15.07
N ASP A 202 20.12 20.80 14.53
CA ASP A 202 20.04 21.66 13.34
C ASP A 202 19.59 20.89 12.10
N THR A 203 20.05 19.64 11.95
CA THR A 203 19.63 18.79 10.83
C THR A 203 18.14 18.49 10.90
N TYR A 204 17.63 18.12 12.07
CA TYR A 204 16.20 17.87 12.26
C TYR A 204 15.36 19.14 12.07
N LYS A 205 15.75 20.28 12.65
CA LYS A 205 15.02 21.55 12.46
C LYS A 205 15.07 22.04 11.00
N ALA A 206 16.14 21.73 10.26
CA ALA A 206 16.18 22.00 8.83
C ALA A 206 15.16 21.14 8.07
N TYR A 207 14.98 19.87 8.47
CA TYR A 207 13.96 18.98 7.91
C TYR A 207 12.55 19.46 8.24
N GLU A 208 12.27 19.74 9.52
CA GLU A 208 10.97 20.19 10.00
C GLU A 208 10.51 21.49 9.32
N HIS A 209 11.43 22.42 9.06
CA HIS A 209 11.15 23.66 8.33
C HIS A 209 11.14 23.50 6.80
N GLY A 210 11.23 22.27 6.28
CA GLY A 210 11.19 21.98 4.84
C GLY A 210 12.43 22.42 4.06
N LYS A 211 13.55 22.76 4.72
CA LYS A 211 14.81 23.14 4.06
C LYS A 211 15.54 21.92 3.47
N ILE A 212 15.33 20.75 4.07
CA ILE A 212 15.80 19.47 3.53
C ILE A 212 14.62 18.53 3.37
N SER A 213 14.52 17.88 2.21
CA SER A 213 13.48 16.90 1.90
C SER A 213 14.00 15.46 1.88
N GLU A 214 15.33 15.30 1.93
CA GLU A 214 16.00 14.00 1.94
C GLU A 214 17.32 14.10 2.71
N ILE A 215 17.67 13.03 3.43
CA ILE A 215 18.98 12.85 4.04
C ILE A 215 19.69 11.67 3.37
N ASN A 216 20.98 11.81 3.06
CA ASN A 216 21.77 10.71 2.52
C ASN A 216 22.20 9.75 3.65
N GLY A 217 22.39 8.46 3.33
CA GLY A 217 22.71 7.45 4.33
C GLY A 217 24.04 7.70 5.06
N LYS A 218 25.05 8.21 4.36
CA LYS A 218 26.37 8.51 4.95
C LYS A 218 26.29 9.59 6.05
N GLU A 219 25.50 10.63 5.83
CA GLU A 219 25.28 11.66 6.84
C GLU A 219 24.42 11.12 7.98
N LEU A 220 23.40 10.31 7.69
CA LEU A 220 22.59 9.65 8.72
C LEU A 220 23.46 8.76 9.63
N ASP A 221 24.32 7.90 9.08
CA ASP A 221 25.26 7.07 9.83
C ASP A 221 26.20 7.90 10.71
N ARG A 222 26.62 9.07 10.20
CA ARG A 222 27.45 10.00 10.97
C ARG A 222 26.68 10.60 12.14
N LEU A 223 25.40 10.94 11.96
CA LEU A 223 24.53 11.43 13.03
C LEU A 223 24.25 10.35 14.06
N ILE A 224 24.03 9.09 13.64
CA ILE A 224 23.86 7.94 14.55
C ILE A 224 25.08 7.81 15.48
N LYS A 225 26.31 7.82 14.94
CA LYS A 225 27.53 7.73 15.74
C LYS A 225 27.72 8.92 16.71
N LYS A 226 27.29 10.11 16.29
CA LYS A 226 27.30 11.30 17.16
C LYS A 226 26.28 11.18 18.28
N ALA A 227 25.07 10.69 17.96
CA ALA A 227 24.00 10.48 18.91
C ALA A 227 24.41 9.46 19.96
N ASP A 228 24.94 8.31 19.55
CA ASP A 228 25.39 7.24 20.43
C ASP A 228 26.41 7.75 21.45
N SER A 229 27.50 8.39 20.97
CA SER A 229 28.51 8.99 21.85
C SER A 229 27.95 10.09 22.77
N PHE A 230 26.95 10.86 22.31
CA PHE A 230 26.32 11.91 23.12
C PHE A 230 25.43 11.31 24.22
N ILE A 231 24.59 10.34 23.85
CA ILE A 231 23.63 9.69 24.74
C ILE A 231 24.36 8.96 25.86
N THR A 232 25.43 8.22 25.55
CA THR A 232 26.25 7.56 26.58
C THR A 232 26.77 8.56 27.61
N GLU A 233 27.39 9.66 27.17
CA GLU A 233 27.95 10.66 28.08
C GLU A 233 26.87 11.36 28.93
N MET A 234 25.68 11.60 28.38
CA MET A 234 24.54 12.13 29.15
C MET A 234 23.99 11.13 30.18
N GLN A 235 23.92 9.85 29.81
CA GLN A 235 23.48 8.78 30.71
C GLN A 235 24.46 8.54 31.85
N ASP A 236 25.76 8.63 31.59
CA ASP A 236 26.81 8.52 32.60
C ASP A 236 26.68 9.66 33.61
N LEU A 237 26.55 10.91 33.14
CA LEU A 237 26.32 12.06 34.02
C LEU A 237 25.06 11.94 34.87
N ALA A 238 23.98 11.44 34.27
CA ALA A 238 22.72 11.25 34.99
C ALA A 238 22.88 10.18 36.08
N SER A 239 23.54 9.07 35.77
CA SER A 239 23.76 7.94 36.68
C SER A 239 24.68 8.32 37.85
N GLU A 240 25.79 9.00 37.57
CA GLU A 240 26.72 9.50 38.59
C GLU A 240 26.00 10.43 39.58
N ALA A 241 25.20 11.37 39.08
CA ALA A 241 24.45 12.29 39.93
C ALA A 241 23.41 11.57 40.80
N MET A 242 22.74 10.54 40.28
CA MET A 242 21.80 9.73 41.06
C MET A 242 22.51 8.93 42.18
N GLU A 243 23.70 8.41 41.92
CA GLU A 243 24.49 7.71 42.94
C GLU A 243 24.92 8.63 44.08
N GLU A 244 25.35 9.87 43.77
CA GLU A 244 25.73 10.86 44.79
C GLU A 244 24.55 11.22 45.71
N VAL A 245 23.35 11.39 45.13
CA VAL A 245 22.11 11.61 45.90
C VAL A 245 21.80 10.40 46.79
N ARG A 246 21.99 9.18 46.28
CA ARG A 246 21.79 7.97 47.05
C ARG A 246 22.75 7.91 48.24
N LYS A 247 24.07 8.05 48.02
CA LYS A 247 25.11 8.00 49.06
C LYS A 247 24.91 9.07 50.15
N SER A 248 24.56 10.29 49.78
CA SER A 248 24.31 11.39 50.73
C SER A 248 23.04 11.20 51.57
N THR A 249 22.05 10.47 51.06
CA THR A 249 20.83 10.11 51.81
C THR A 249 21.09 9.00 52.84
N PHE A 250 22.02 8.07 52.55
CA PHE A 250 22.41 7.00 53.48
C PHE A 250 23.36 7.45 54.60
N GLN A 251 24.19 8.48 54.39
CA GLN A 251 25.07 9.03 55.44
C GLN A 251 24.33 9.92 56.47
N LYS A 252 23.07 10.29 56.20
CA LYS A 252 22.23 11.11 57.09
C LYS A 252 21.23 10.29 57.93
N LYS A 253 21.27 8.96 57.84
CA LYS A 253 20.52 8.02 58.69
C LYS A 253 21.48 7.30 59.61
#